data_AF-A0A3L7SZJ5-F1
#
_entry.id   AF-A0A3L7SZJ5-F1
#
_cell.length_a   1.000
_cell.length_b   1.000
_cell.length_c   1.000
_cell.angle_alpha   90.00
_cell.angle_beta   90.00
_cell.angle_gamma   90.00
#
_symmetry.space_group_name_H-M   'P 1'
#
loop_
_entity.id
_entity.type
_entity.pdbx_description
1 polymer ?
#
loop_
_entity_poly.entity_id
_entity_poly.type
_entity_poly.pdbx_seq_one_letter_code
_entity_poly.pdbx_strand_id
1 'polypeptide(L)'
;MSLTFADLVGRIAEIGCDFRASRENNEVVVAVPTQNYLDPHDGEKSLLLHVMLQEEGRMLRICVPEVYAVAEFAHRGPMCEAMLAANWRVRVASYVLDESDGEVRVVCDVPIEDGTISSAQFSRMLTLVAWTVDQFDPVIRQAGSEGTIDFVTLDASIMKQAPDARRRKARSKRERRELADLIKAAGGVEGLRKILEDRGL
;
A
#
# COMPACT_ATOMS: atom_id res chain seq x y z
N MET A 1 -4.74 13.41 20.34
CA MET A 1 -5.83 13.78 19.38
C MET A 1 -5.78 12.73 18.29
N SER A 2 -6.89 12.08 17.93
CA SER A 2 -6.86 11.01 16.92
C SER A 2 -6.67 11.57 15.50
N LEU A 3 -6.15 10.75 14.60
CA LEU A 3 -5.91 11.14 13.21
C LEU A 3 -7.26 11.28 12.48
N THR A 4 -7.47 12.40 11.78
CA THR A 4 -8.69 12.60 10.99
C THR A 4 -8.51 12.19 9.53
N PHE A 5 -9.62 11.96 8.82
CA PHE A 5 -9.57 11.70 7.38
C PHE A 5 -8.91 12.85 6.60
N ALA A 6 -9.15 14.09 7.02
CA ALA A 6 -8.51 15.27 6.44
C ALA A 6 -6.98 15.27 6.66
N ASP A 7 -6.50 14.81 7.83
CA ASP A 7 -5.08 14.60 8.07
C ASP A 7 -4.51 13.55 7.11
N LEU A 8 -5.20 12.42 6.96
CA LEU A 8 -4.79 11.35 6.06
C LEU A 8 -4.62 11.86 4.61
N VAL A 9 -5.66 12.51 4.08
CA VAL A 9 -5.66 13.09 2.72
C VAL A 9 -4.53 14.11 2.57
N GLY A 10 -4.36 15.00 3.56
CA GLY A 10 -3.28 15.98 3.59
C GLY A 10 -1.90 15.34 3.49
N ARG A 11 -1.66 14.26 4.25
CA ARG A 11 -0.37 13.53 4.21
C ARG A 11 -0.12 12.85 2.87
N ILE A 12 -1.14 12.27 2.22
CA ILE A 12 -0.98 11.66 0.89
C ILE A 12 -0.67 12.72 -0.16
N ALA A 13 -1.35 13.87 -0.09
CA ALA A 13 -1.11 15.00 -0.97
C ALA A 13 0.32 15.54 -0.83
N GLU A 14 0.85 15.66 0.40
CA GLU A 14 2.25 16.06 0.66
C GLU A 14 3.27 15.07 0.07
N ILE A 15 2.97 13.77 0.08
CA ILE A 15 3.81 12.74 -0.55
C ILE A 15 3.84 12.91 -2.08
N GLY A 16 2.80 13.51 -2.66
CA GLY A 16 2.69 13.78 -4.10
C GLY A 16 2.27 12.57 -4.92
N CYS A 17 1.65 11.57 -4.30
CA CYS A 17 1.01 10.45 -5.00
C CYS A 17 -0.30 10.89 -5.65
N ASP A 18 -0.70 10.18 -6.71
CA ASP A 18 -2.06 10.28 -7.23
C ASP A 18 -2.94 9.31 -6.43
N PHE A 19 -4.14 9.77 -6.06
CA PHE A 19 -5.03 9.02 -5.19
C PHE A 19 -6.49 9.33 -5.49
N ARG A 20 -7.38 8.41 -5.11
CA ARG A 20 -8.82 8.61 -5.03
C ARG A 20 -9.24 8.56 -3.58
N ALA A 21 -9.97 9.57 -3.11
CA ALA A 21 -10.48 9.61 -1.74
C ALA A 21 -12.00 9.34 -1.75
N SER A 22 -12.46 8.48 -0.85
CA SER A 22 -13.88 8.24 -0.56
C SER A 22 -14.14 8.58 0.89
N ARG A 23 -14.81 9.72 1.14
CA ARG A 23 -15.18 10.11 2.51
C ARG A 23 -16.22 9.16 3.11
N GLU A 24 -17.14 8.64 2.30
CA GLU A 24 -18.16 7.68 2.72
C GLU A 24 -17.54 6.41 3.30
N ASN A 25 -16.49 5.89 2.65
CA ASN A 25 -15.80 4.68 3.08
C ASN A 25 -14.62 4.96 4.02
N ASN A 26 -14.36 6.23 4.35
CA ASN A 26 -13.20 6.68 5.13
C ASN A 26 -11.87 6.11 4.59
N GLU A 27 -11.73 6.15 3.27
CA GLU A 27 -10.73 5.41 2.52
C GLU A 27 -10.03 6.30 1.48
N VAL A 28 -8.73 6.07 1.29
CA VAL A 28 -7.95 6.62 0.20
C VAL A 28 -7.26 5.49 -0.56
N VAL A 29 -7.50 5.42 -1.86
CA VAL A 29 -6.89 4.43 -2.76
C VAL A 29 -5.73 5.05 -3.52
N VAL A 30 -4.57 4.43 -3.45
CA VAL A 30 -3.32 4.85 -4.11
C VAL A 30 -2.88 3.75 -5.08
N ALA A 31 -2.81 4.08 -6.36
CA ALA A 31 -2.27 3.16 -7.37
C ALA A 31 -0.73 3.19 -7.38
N VAL A 32 -0.10 2.02 -7.39
CA VAL A 32 1.36 1.89 -7.41
C VAL A 32 1.78 0.95 -8.53
N PRO A 33 2.69 1.37 -9.44
CA PRO A 33 3.21 0.48 -10.47
C PRO A 33 4.13 -0.58 -9.86
N THR A 34 4.09 -1.78 -10.41
CA THR A 34 4.84 -2.96 -9.97
C THR A 34 5.82 -3.41 -11.06
N GLN A 35 6.74 -4.31 -10.72
CA GLN A 35 7.70 -4.90 -11.65
C GLN A 35 7.37 -6.37 -11.93
N ASN A 36 7.02 -7.11 -10.89
CA ASN A 36 6.73 -8.54 -10.95
C ASN A 36 5.24 -8.82 -10.78
N TYR A 37 4.59 -8.17 -9.82
CA TYR A 37 3.17 -8.40 -9.54
C TYR A 37 2.28 -7.99 -10.72
N LEU A 38 1.30 -8.83 -11.02
CA LEU A 38 0.21 -8.59 -11.96
C LEU A 38 -1.11 -8.61 -11.20
N ASP A 39 -1.92 -7.57 -11.41
CA ASP A 39 -3.26 -7.49 -10.84
C ASP A 39 -4.16 -8.59 -11.43
N PRO A 40 -4.85 -9.40 -10.61
CA PRO A 40 -5.66 -10.51 -11.11
C PRO A 40 -6.92 -10.05 -11.88
N HIS A 41 -7.38 -8.81 -11.71
CA HIS A 41 -8.61 -8.32 -12.34
C HIS A 41 -8.39 -7.79 -13.76
N ASP A 42 -7.30 -7.07 -13.99
CA ASP A 42 -7.00 -6.43 -15.28
C ASP A 42 -5.68 -6.88 -15.94
N GLY A 43 -4.83 -7.60 -15.21
CA GLY A 43 -3.53 -8.07 -15.69
C GLY A 43 -2.46 -6.99 -15.80
N GLU A 44 -2.70 -5.78 -15.27
CA GLU A 44 -1.75 -4.68 -15.32
C GLU A 44 -0.65 -4.84 -14.27
N LYS A 45 0.51 -4.23 -14.56
CA LYS A 45 1.63 -4.13 -13.61
C LYS A 45 1.42 -2.98 -12.63
N SER A 46 0.36 -3.09 -11.86
CA SER A 46 0.05 -2.18 -10.78
C SER A 46 -0.66 -2.89 -9.64
N LEU A 47 -0.70 -2.24 -8.48
CA LEU A 47 -1.54 -2.64 -7.35
C LEU A 47 -2.23 -1.41 -6.76
N LEU A 48 -3.36 -1.65 -6.10
CA LEU A 48 -4.12 -0.63 -5.39
C LEU A 48 -3.91 -0.76 -3.89
N LEU A 49 -3.32 0.27 -3.28
CA LEU A 49 -3.22 0.40 -1.83
C LEU A 49 -4.46 1.10 -1.30
N HIS A 50 -5.23 0.42 -0.48
CA HIS A 50 -6.35 0.95 0.27
C HIS A 50 -5.84 1.45 1.62
N VAL A 51 -5.95 2.75 1.87
CA VAL A 51 -5.56 3.36 3.14
C VAL A 51 -6.79 3.83 3.89
N MET A 52 -6.98 3.32 5.09
CA MET A 52 -8.18 3.53 5.88
C MET A 52 -7.82 3.93 7.31
N LEU A 53 -8.67 4.76 7.91
CA LEU A 53 -8.65 4.98 9.35
C LEU A 53 -9.69 4.08 10.02
N GLN A 54 -9.24 3.33 11.00
CA GLN A 54 -10.05 2.47 11.85
C GLN A 54 -10.08 3.02 13.27
N GLU A 55 -10.99 2.50 14.09
CA GLU A 55 -11.08 2.83 15.52
C GLU A 55 -11.14 4.35 15.81
N GLU A 56 -11.93 5.08 15.02
CA GLU A 56 -12.09 6.54 15.12
C GLU A 56 -10.78 7.33 14.95
N GLY A 57 -9.89 6.82 14.10
CA GLY A 57 -8.60 7.45 13.80
C GLY A 57 -7.46 7.06 14.73
N ARG A 58 -7.70 6.11 15.66
CA ARG A 58 -6.64 5.54 16.51
C ARG A 58 -5.83 4.46 15.81
N MET A 59 -6.32 3.94 14.69
CA MET A 59 -5.67 2.88 13.95
C MET A 59 -5.58 3.24 12.46
N LEU A 60 -4.38 3.14 11.89
CA LEU A 60 -4.16 3.29 10.45
C LEU A 60 -3.99 1.91 9.83
N ARG A 61 -4.76 1.62 8.78
CA ARG A 61 -4.61 0.42 7.97
C ARG A 61 -4.18 0.79 6.56
N ILE A 62 -3.15 0.12 6.05
CA ILE A 62 -2.80 0.06 4.62
C ILE A 62 -3.00 -1.37 4.18
N CYS A 63 -3.84 -1.59 3.18
CA CYS A 63 -4.21 -2.90 2.68
C CYS A 63 -4.02 -2.97 1.15
N VAL A 64 -3.58 -4.11 0.64
CA VAL A 64 -3.81 -4.51 -0.76
C VAL A 64 -4.83 -5.65 -0.68
N PRO A 65 -6.10 -5.40 -1.04
CA PRO A 65 -7.11 -6.46 -1.11
C PRO A 65 -6.85 -7.38 -2.30
N GLU A 66 -7.47 -8.56 -2.28
CA GLU A 66 -7.60 -9.47 -3.42
C GLU A 66 -6.28 -9.76 -4.16
N VAL A 67 -5.16 -9.84 -3.41
CA VAL A 67 -3.83 -10.07 -4.01
C VAL A 67 -3.80 -11.43 -4.69
N TYR A 68 -4.43 -12.42 -4.06
CA TYR A 68 -4.61 -13.76 -4.58
C TYR A 68 -5.95 -14.34 -4.13
N ALA A 69 -6.51 -15.28 -4.90
CA ALA A 69 -7.53 -16.21 -4.42
C ALA A 69 -6.89 -17.59 -4.30
N VAL A 70 -6.63 -18.08 -3.07
CA VAL A 70 -5.95 -19.37 -2.85
C VAL A 70 -6.70 -20.53 -3.50
N ALA A 71 -8.02 -20.39 -3.63
CA ALA A 71 -8.87 -21.38 -4.28
C ALA A 71 -8.49 -21.65 -5.75
N GLU A 72 -7.89 -20.68 -6.44
CA GLU A 72 -7.51 -20.73 -7.86
C GLU A 72 -6.17 -21.43 -8.11
N PHE A 73 -5.38 -21.68 -7.07
CA PHE A 73 -4.07 -22.31 -7.17
C PHE A 73 -4.13 -23.81 -6.87
N ALA A 74 -3.35 -24.59 -7.63
CA ALA A 74 -3.28 -26.05 -7.49
C ALA A 74 -2.67 -26.49 -6.15
N HIS A 75 -1.72 -25.72 -5.63
CA HIS A 75 -0.90 -26.08 -4.47
C HIS A 75 -1.08 -25.08 -3.32
N ARG A 76 -2.24 -25.15 -2.66
CA ARG A 76 -2.62 -24.23 -1.57
C ARG A 76 -1.66 -24.28 -0.37
N GLY A 77 -1.25 -25.48 0.05
CA GLY A 77 -0.34 -25.66 1.19
C GLY A 77 1.01 -24.96 0.98
N PRO A 78 1.74 -25.29 -0.11
CA PRO A 78 2.99 -24.59 -0.46
C PRO A 78 2.83 -23.08 -0.62
N MET A 79 1.72 -22.61 -1.21
CA MET A 79 1.43 -21.18 -1.32
C MET A 79 1.31 -20.51 0.06
N CYS A 80 0.58 -21.12 0.99
CA CYS A 80 0.48 -20.63 2.37
C CYS A 80 1.81 -20.65 3.11
N GLU A 81 2.61 -21.71 2.93
CA GLU A 81 3.97 -21.79 3.49
C GLU A 81 4.86 -20.67 2.93
N ALA A 82 4.77 -20.39 1.63
CA ALA A 82 5.50 -19.28 1.02
C ALA A 82 5.07 -17.93 1.59
N MET A 83 3.77 -17.69 1.81
CA MET A 83 3.28 -16.47 2.44
C MET A 83 3.79 -16.31 3.89
N LEU A 84 3.82 -17.40 4.68
CA LEU A 84 4.39 -17.38 6.02
C LEU A 84 5.90 -17.07 6.01
N ALA A 85 6.63 -17.68 5.08
CA ALA A 85 8.07 -17.42 4.90
C ALA A 85 8.34 -15.99 4.40
N ALA A 86 7.45 -15.41 3.60
CA ALA A 86 7.50 -14.01 3.20
C ALA A 86 7.21 -13.08 4.39
N ASN A 87 6.21 -13.39 5.22
CA ASN A 87 5.90 -12.62 6.43
C ASN A 87 7.09 -12.52 7.38
N TRP A 88 7.88 -13.59 7.55
CA TRP A 88 9.11 -13.54 8.35
C TRP A 88 10.15 -12.55 7.82
N ARG A 89 10.19 -12.31 6.50
CA ARG A 89 11.13 -11.38 5.85
C ARG A 89 10.66 -9.92 5.94
N VAL A 90 9.36 -9.70 6.11
CA VAL A 90 8.75 -8.36 6.08
C VAL A 90 8.54 -7.86 7.49
N ARG A 91 8.84 -6.58 7.72
CA ARG A 91 8.77 -5.97 9.06
C ARG A 91 7.44 -5.33 9.40
N VAL A 92 6.67 -4.91 8.39
CA VAL A 92 5.53 -3.99 8.59
C VAL A 92 4.23 -4.45 7.96
N ALA A 93 4.27 -5.41 7.03
CA ALA A 93 3.11 -5.91 6.31
C ALA A 93 3.08 -7.43 6.39
N SER A 94 1.87 -7.99 6.39
CA SER A 94 1.65 -9.43 6.44
C SER A 94 0.64 -9.85 5.39
N TYR A 95 0.90 -10.99 4.74
CA TYR A 95 -0.11 -11.76 4.02
C TYR A 95 -1.08 -12.36 5.04
N VAL A 96 -2.38 -12.13 4.82
CA VAL A 96 -3.49 -12.62 5.64
C VAL A 96 -4.46 -13.34 4.71
N LEU A 97 -4.84 -14.56 5.09
CA LEU A 97 -5.84 -15.36 4.40
C LEU A 97 -7.20 -15.14 5.07
N ASP A 98 -8.20 -14.75 4.30
CA ASP A 98 -9.60 -14.87 4.69
C ASP A 98 -10.05 -16.32 4.48
N GLU A 99 -10.36 -17.01 5.57
CA GLU A 99 -10.76 -18.42 5.52
C GLU A 99 -12.19 -18.60 4.97
N SER A 100 -12.98 -17.53 4.92
CA SER A 100 -14.38 -17.61 4.48
C SER A 100 -14.52 -17.78 2.96
N ASP A 101 -13.64 -17.15 2.18
CA ASP A 101 -13.66 -17.19 0.72
C ASP A 101 -12.30 -17.53 0.09
N GLY A 102 -11.23 -17.62 0.87
CA GLY A 102 -9.88 -17.93 0.40
C GLY A 102 -9.15 -16.74 -0.22
N GLU A 103 -9.66 -15.52 -0.03
CA GLU A 103 -9.00 -14.29 -0.46
C GLU A 103 -7.72 -14.04 0.37
N VAL A 104 -6.64 -13.65 -0.29
CA VAL A 104 -5.40 -13.21 0.34
C VAL A 104 -5.29 -11.70 0.26
N ARG A 105 -5.03 -11.08 1.40
CA ARG A 105 -4.77 -9.65 1.54
C ARG A 105 -3.36 -9.43 2.05
N VAL A 106 -2.76 -8.29 1.69
CA VAL A 106 -1.56 -7.81 2.39
C VAL A 106 -1.92 -6.60 3.23
N VAL A 107 -1.72 -6.71 4.55
CA VAL A 107 -2.16 -5.71 5.53
C VAL A 107 -0.98 -5.18 6.33
N CYS A 108 -0.94 -3.87 6.52
CA CYS A 108 -0.09 -3.15 7.46
C CYS A 108 -0.98 -2.32 8.38
N ASP A 109 -0.99 -2.70 9.65
CA ASP A 109 -1.83 -2.15 10.70
C ASP A 109 -0.94 -1.43 11.71
N VAL A 110 -1.21 -0.14 11.93
CA VAL A 110 -0.37 0.72 12.77
C VAL A 110 -1.22 1.47 13.79
N PRO A 111 -1.06 1.18 15.09
CA PRO A 111 -1.66 1.97 16.16
C PRO A 111 -1.09 3.39 16.16
N ILE A 112 -1.97 4.38 16.12
CA ILE A 112 -1.66 5.80 16.15
C ILE A 112 -2.06 6.40 17.51
N GLU A 113 -3.17 5.96 18.08
CA GLU A 113 -3.73 6.43 19.35
C GLU A 113 -3.88 7.96 19.41
N ASP A 114 -3.06 8.63 20.22
CA ASP A 114 -3.00 10.08 20.37
C ASP A 114 -1.84 10.73 19.60
N GLY A 115 -1.05 9.92 18.88
CA GLY A 115 0.09 10.31 18.09
C GLY A 115 -0.26 10.89 16.73
N THR A 116 0.79 11.21 15.97
CA THR A 116 0.67 11.71 14.59
C THR A 116 1.56 10.90 13.68
N ILE A 117 1.18 10.84 12.39
CA ILE A 117 1.98 10.22 11.36
C ILE A 117 2.68 11.29 10.52
N SER A 118 4.00 11.19 10.40
CA SER A 118 4.75 12.05 9.48
C SER A 118 4.62 11.55 8.05
N SER A 119 4.70 12.46 7.09
CA SER A 119 4.65 12.14 5.65
C SER A 119 5.81 11.21 5.23
N ALA A 120 6.96 11.29 5.91
CA ALA A 120 8.09 10.38 5.72
C ALA A 120 7.78 8.94 6.20
N GLN A 121 7.21 8.79 7.40
CA GLN A 121 6.76 7.48 7.90
C GLN A 121 5.71 6.89 6.96
N PHE A 122 4.72 7.69 6.58
CA PHE A 122 3.64 7.21 5.75
C PHE A 122 4.10 6.82 4.34
N SER A 123 4.94 7.65 3.71
CA SER A 123 5.56 7.33 2.42
C SER A 123 6.37 6.04 2.48
N ARG A 124 7.11 5.83 3.58
CA ARG A 124 7.87 4.59 3.81
C ARG A 124 6.95 3.39 3.95
N MET A 125 5.84 3.48 4.69
CA MET A 125 4.90 2.37 4.86
C MET A 125 4.22 2.00 3.55
N LEU A 126 3.71 2.97 2.79
CA LEU A 126 3.14 2.72 1.46
C LEU A 126 4.16 2.02 0.53
N THR A 127 5.42 2.44 0.60
CA THR A 127 6.50 1.82 -0.19
C THR A 127 6.78 0.40 0.25
N LEU A 128 6.85 0.13 1.56
CA LEU A 128 7.13 -1.20 2.10
C LEU A 128 5.98 -2.18 1.82
N VAL A 129 4.73 -1.76 1.90
CA VAL A 129 3.57 -2.59 1.55
C VAL A 129 3.59 -2.95 0.07
N ALA A 130 3.70 -1.97 -0.83
CA ALA A 130 3.75 -2.24 -2.26
C ALA A 130 4.96 -3.11 -2.65
N TRP A 131 6.13 -2.85 -2.06
CA TRP A 131 7.33 -3.65 -2.27
C TRP A 131 7.15 -5.09 -1.81
N THR A 132 6.44 -5.32 -0.70
CA THR A 132 6.17 -6.66 -0.18
C THR A 132 5.40 -7.50 -1.19
N VAL A 133 4.31 -6.97 -1.74
CA VAL A 133 3.54 -7.66 -2.79
C VAL A 133 4.41 -7.88 -4.02
N ASP A 134 5.00 -6.79 -4.54
CA ASP A 134 5.75 -6.83 -5.79
C ASP A 134 6.95 -7.77 -5.77
N GLN A 135 7.70 -7.86 -4.68
CA GLN A 135 8.91 -8.67 -4.65
C GLN A 135 8.66 -10.15 -4.35
N PHE A 136 7.64 -10.48 -3.56
CA PHE A 136 7.34 -11.88 -3.22
C PHE A 136 6.36 -12.53 -4.19
N ASP A 137 5.73 -11.78 -5.10
CA ASP A 137 4.81 -12.32 -6.09
C ASP A 137 5.36 -13.52 -6.88
N PRO A 138 6.60 -13.51 -7.43
CA PRO A 138 7.12 -14.64 -8.18
C PRO A 138 7.16 -15.95 -7.39
N VAL A 139 7.66 -15.91 -6.15
CA VAL A 139 7.80 -17.13 -5.34
C VAL A 139 6.45 -17.61 -4.80
N ILE A 140 5.53 -16.71 -4.49
CA ILE A 140 4.19 -17.08 -4.01
C ILE A 140 3.37 -17.71 -5.14
N ARG A 141 3.39 -17.10 -6.35
CA ARG A 141 2.71 -17.68 -7.51
C ARG A 141 3.33 -19.00 -7.94
N GLN A 142 4.66 -19.12 -7.90
CA GLN A 142 5.34 -20.38 -8.18
C GLN A 142 4.94 -21.46 -7.18
N ALA A 143 4.90 -21.12 -5.88
CA ALA A 143 4.47 -22.06 -4.84
C ALA A 143 3.03 -22.52 -5.08
N GLY A 144 2.11 -21.63 -5.43
CA GLY A 144 0.72 -21.98 -5.73
C GLY A 144 0.54 -22.79 -7.03
N SER A 145 1.35 -22.52 -8.05
CA SER A 145 1.19 -23.11 -9.39
C SER A 145 1.96 -24.43 -9.54
N GLU A 146 3.14 -24.52 -8.95
CA GLU A 146 4.09 -25.63 -9.13
C GLU A 146 4.39 -26.39 -7.82
N GLY A 147 3.90 -25.90 -6.67
CA GLY A 147 4.16 -26.52 -5.37
C GLY A 147 5.59 -26.36 -4.87
N THR A 148 6.38 -25.49 -5.50
CA THR A 148 7.81 -25.30 -5.21
C THR A 148 8.07 -23.94 -4.59
N ILE A 149 8.89 -23.89 -3.54
CA ILE A 149 9.25 -22.67 -2.82
C ILE A 149 10.76 -22.45 -2.91
N ASP A 150 11.20 -21.38 -3.56
CA ASP A 150 12.61 -21.02 -3.66
C ASP A 150 12.89 -19.56 -3.27
N PHE A 151 12.96 -19.33 -1.95
CA PHE A 151 13.39 -18.04 -1.43
C PHE A 151 14.89 -17.80 -1.59
N VAL A 152 15.72 -18.84 -1.79
CA VAL A 152 17.18 -18.66 -1.89
C VAL A 152 17.52 -17.88 -3.15
N THR A 153 16.94 -18.28 -4.29
CA THR A 153 17.10 -17.57 -5.55
C THR A 153 16.48 -16.17 -5.49
N LEU A 154 15.30 -16.03 -4.87
CA LEU A 154 14.65 -14.74 -4.72
C LEU A 154 15.48 -13.77 -3.87
N ASP A 155 15.92 -14.18 -2.69
CA ASP A 155 16.71 -13.36 -1.76
C ASP A 155 18.02 -12.90 -2.44
N ALA A 156 18.67 -13.78 -3.21
CA ALA A 156 19.84 -13.43 -4.00
C ALA A 156 19.53 -12.39 -5.10
N SER A 157 18.34 -12.44 -5.70
CA SER A 157 17.91 -11.46 -6.70
C SER A 157 17.59 -10.09 -6.06
N ILE A 158 16.90 -10.08 -4.92
CA ILE A 158 16.58 -8.87 -4.16
C ILE A 158 17.86 -8.18 -3.70
N MET A 159 18.84 -8.93 -3.17
CA MET A 159 20.14 -8.37 -2.74
C MET A 159 20.91 -7.71 -3.89
N LYS A 160 20.87 -8.29 -5.11
CA LYS A 160 21.49 -7.71 -6.30
C LYS A 160 20.75 -6.48 -6.81
N GLN A 161 19.42 -6.49 -6.68
CA GLN A 161 18.58 -5.43 -7.16
C GLN A 161 18.51 -4.24 -6.21
N ALA A 162 18.79 -4.40 -4.91
CA ALA A 162 18.61 -3.38 -3.88
C ALA A 162 19.27 -2.04 -4.23
N PRO A 163 18.51 -1.02 -4.67
CA PRO A 163 18.99 0.34 -4.86
C PRO A 163 18.49 1.24 -3.71
N ASP A 164 19.19 2.34 -3.43
CA ASP A 164 18.73 3.38 -2.52
C ASP A 164 17.27 3.75 -2.81
N ALA A 165 16.45 3.78 -1.74
CA ALA A 165 15.02 4.05 -1.69
C ALA A 165 14.43 4.50 -3.04
N ARG A 166 13.88 3.55 -3.82
CA ARG A 166 13.30 3.78 -5.16
C ARG A 166 12.57 5.13 -5.19
N ARG A 167 13.16 6.11 -5.88
CA ARG A 167 12.55 7.41 -6.15
C ARG A 167 11.30 7.13 -6.98
N ARG A 168 10.11 7.19 -6.36
CA ARG A 168 8.84 7.26 -7.10
C ARG A 168 9.02 8.30 -8.21
N LYS A 169 8.60 8.00 -9.44
CA LYS A 169 8.61 8.98 -10.53
C LYS A 169 7.86 10.20 -10.00
N ALA A 170 8.63 11.23 -9.68
CA ALA A 170 8.15 12.53 -9.33
C ALA A 170 7.11 12.95 -10.37
N ARG A 171 5.91 13.38 -9.94
CA ARG A 171 5.01 14.17 -10.78
C ARG A 171 5.84 15.14 -11.62
N SER A 172 5.46 15.31 -12.88
CA SER A 172 6.15 16.24 -13.76
C SER A 172 6.28 17.60 -13.06
N LYS A 173 7.35 18.35 -13.37
CA LYS A 173 7.58 19.67 -12.74
C LYS A 173 6.35 20.58 -12.81
N ARG A 174 5.50 20.37 -13.83
CA ARG A 174 4.23 21.05 -14.03
C ARG A 174 3.17 20.65 -13.00
N GLU A 175 2.89 19.36 -12.82
CA GLU A 175 1.87 18.89 -11.87
C GLU A 175 2.25 19.17 -10.41
N ARG A 176 3.54 19.13 -10.08
CA ARG A 176 4.05 19.59 -8.77
C ARG A 176 3.79 21.07 -8.55
N ARG A 177 3.91 21.86 -9.60
CA ARG A 177 3.67 23.30 -9.56
C ARG A 177 2.17 23.58 -9.43
N GLU A 178 1.33 22.88 -10.19
CA GLU A 178 -0.13 22.99 -10.09
C GLU A 178 -0.65 22.58 -8.70
N LEU A 179 -0.14 21.49 -8.11
CA LEU A 179 -0.50 21.11 -6.74
C LEU A 179 0.03 22.12 -5.70
N ALA A 180 1.27 22.60 -5.85
CA ALA A 180 1.82 23.62 -4.96
C ALA A 180 1.07 24.96 -5.07
N ASP A 181 0.64 25.32 -6.28
CA ASP A 181 -0.16 26.51 -6.55
C ASP A 181 -1.57 26.36 -5.96
N LEU A 182 -2.18 25.16 -6.00
CA LEU A 182 -3.44 24.86 -5.32
C LEU A 182 -3.31 24.92 -3.80
N ILE A 183 -2.27 24.32 -3.23
CA ILE A 183 -1.98 24.39 -1.79
C ILE A 183 -1.75 25.85 -1.38
N LYS A 184 -1.01 26.63 -2.17
CA LYS A 184 -0.75 28.05 -1.91
C LYS A 184 -2.01 28.90 -2.04
N ALA A 185 -2.83 28.68 -3.06
CA ALA A 185 -4.10 29.35 -3.27
C ALA A 185 -5.10 29.04 -2.14
N ALA A 186 -5.01 27.83 -1.57
CA ALA A 186 -5.79 27.44 -0.41
C ALA A 186 -5.30 28.07 0.90
N GLY A 187 -4.12 28.72 0.94
CA GLY A 187 -3.54 29.29 2.18
C GLY A 187 -2.56 28.36 2.89
N GLY A 188 -1.97 27.40 2.16
CA GLY A 188 -1.14 26.33 2.71
C GLY A 188 -1.95 25.05 2.92
N VAL A 189 -1.28 24.03 3.45
CA VAL A 189 -1.91 22.72 3.72
C VAL A 189 -3.10 22.88 4.68
N GLU A 190 -2.99 23.78 5.66
CA GLU A 190 -4.06 24.06 6.63
C GLU A 190 -5.30 24.70 6.00
N GLY A 191 -5.10 25.55 5.00
CA GLY A 191 -6.21 26.15 4.29
C GLY A 191 -6.82 25.21 3.25
N LEU A 192 -6.03 24.31 2.67
CA LEU A 192 -6.55 23.21 1.84
C LEU A 192 -7.42 22.28 2.71
N ARG A 193 -6.93 21.93 3.90
CA ARG A 193 -7.66 21.14 4.90
C ARG A 193 -9.00 21.79 5.24
N LYS A 194 -9.02 23.09 5.53
CA LYS A 194 -10.25 23.83 5.83
C LYS A 194 -11.24 23.85 4.65
N ILE A 195 -10.73 24.00 3.42
CA ILE A 195 -11.56 23.96 2.20
C ILE A 195 -12.15 22.57 1.97
N LEU A 196 -11.40 21.50 2.29
CA LEU A 196 -11.89 20.13 2.19
C LEU A 196 -12.97 19.87 3.26
N GLU A 197 -12.73 20.31 4.49
CA GLU A 197 -13.69 20.24 5.59
C GLU A 197 -15.01 20.98 5.26
N ASP A 198 -14.92 22.21 4.74
CA ASP A 198 -16.07 23.03 4.32
C ASP A 198 -16.85 22.42 3.13
N ARG A 199 -16.18 21.61 2.31
CA ARG A 199 -16.79 20.92 1.17
C ARG A 199 -17.34 19.55 1.51
N GLY A 200 -17.27 19.13 2.76
CA GLY A 200 -17.75 17.81 3.15
C GLY A 200 -16.92 16.68 2.52
N LEU A 201 -15.63 16.92 2.24
CA LEU A 201 -14.64 15.93 1.78
C LEU A 201 -13.64 15.55 2.85
#